data_AF-A0A7J6WCK9-F1
#
_entry.id   AF-A0A7J6WCK9-F1
#
_cell.length_a   1.000
_cell.length_b   1.000
_cell.length_c   1.000
_cell.angle_alpha   90.00
_cell.angle_beta   90.00
_cell.angle_gamma   90.00
#
_symmetry.space_group_name_H-M   'P 1'
#
loop_
_entity.id
_entity.type
_entity.pdbx_description
1 polymer ?
#
loop_
_entity_poly.entity_id
_entity_poly.type
_entity_poly.pdbx_seq_one_letter_code
_entity_poly.pdbx_strand_id
1 'polypeptide(L)'
;AFESAWVEACSYSAGQSTFLVPTGDFFVGPVTFKGPCKTTPKVEIRGTLKAPTDLSAFHDIPTWIEFKDLSNLDITGSGTGVVDGQGESSWAHGQCENSGGKCKNNPV
;
A
#
# COMPACT_ATOMS: atom_id res chain seq x y z
N ALA A 1 7.32 -9.89 -4.65
CA ALA A 1 6.28 -10.06 -5.70
C ALA A 1 5.73 -8.72 -6.15
N PHE A 2 5.00 -7.99 -5.29
CA PHE A 2 4.46 -6.65 -5.61
C PHE A 2 5.55 -5.65 -5.99
N GLU A 3 6.63 -5.56 -5.21
CA GLU A 3 7.76 -4.68 -5.53
C GLU A 3 8.41 -5.02 -6.87
N SER A 4 8.61 -6.31 -7.15
CA SER A 4 9.21 -6.77 -8.41
C SER A 4 8.35 -6.38 -9.61
N ALA A 5 7.03 -6.61 -9.53
CA ALA A 5 6.09 -6.21 -10.57
C ALA A 5 6.03 -4.68 -10.73
N TRP A 6 6.15 -3.91 -9.63
CA TRP A 6 6.24 -2.46 -9.69
C TRP A 6 7.50 -1.98 -10.40
N VAL A 7 8.66 -2.53 -10.04
CA VAL A 7 9.95 -2.20 -10.67
C VAL A 7 9.89 -2.44 -12.18
N GLU A 8 9.34 -3.57 -12.60
CA GLU A 8 9.16 -3.89 -14.01
C GLU A 8 8.26 -2.87 -14.71
N ALA A 9 7.06 -2.62 -14.17
CA ALA A 9 6.13 -1.64 -14.73
C ALA A 9 6.71 -0.22 -14.79
N CYS A 10 7.42 0.20 -13.73
CA CYS A 10 8.03 1.53 -13.58
C CYS A 10 9.21 1.75 -14.53
N SER A 11 9.94 0.68 -14.86
CA SER A 11 11.06 0.71 -15.81
C SER A 11 10.64 0.63 -17.28
N TYR A 12 9.38 0.26 -17.55
CA TYR A 12 8.85 0.13 -18.90
C TYR A 12 8.91 1.46 -19.67
N SER A 13 9.50 1.42 -20.87
CA SER A 13 9.78 2.63 -21.66
C SER A 13 9.05 2.68 -23.00
N ALA A 14 8.35 1.62 -23.40
CA ALA A 14 7.69 1.54 -24.70
C ALA A 14 6.25 2.11 -24.68
N GLY A 15 5.89 2.88 -23.65
CA GLY A 15 4.61 3.54 -23.51
C GLY A 15 4.05 3.47 -22.09
N GLN A 16 2.73 3.56 -21.97
CA GLN A 16 2.03 3.41 -20.69
C GLN A 16 2.03 1.94 -20.23
N SER A 17 2.49 1.67 -19.01
CA SER A 17 2.37 0.38 -18.34
C SER A 17 1.23 0.37 -17.33
N THR A 18 0.80 -0.83 -16.94
CA THR A 18 -0.19 -1.07 -15.88
C THR A 18 0.39 -2.00 -14.82
N PHE A 19 0.35 -1.56 -13.56
CA PHE A 19 0.54 -2.40 -12.39
C PHE A 19 -0.82 -2.98 -11.99
N LEU A 20 -1.04 -4.26 -12.31
CA LEU A 20 -2.32 -4.94 -12.12
C LEU A 20 -2.28 -5.83 -10.88
N VAL A 21 -3.20 -5.60 -9.94
CA VAL A 21 -3.57 -6.60 -8.93
C VAL A 21 -4.74 -7.40 -9.48
N PRO A 22 -4.55 -8.67 -9.87
CA PRO A 22 -5.61 -9.48 -10.45
C PRO A 22 -6.67 -9.83 -9.41
N THR A 23 -7.77 -10.44 -9.85
CA THR A 23 -8.80 -10.97 -8.95
C THR A 23 -8.22 -12.06 -8.04
N GLY A 24 -8.55 -11.99 -6.76
CA GLY A 24 -8.03 -12.90 -5.72
C GLY A 24 -7.75 -12.14 -4.42
N ASP A 25 -7.36 -12.86 -3.38
CA ASP A 25 -6.97 -12.29 -2.09
C ASP A 25 -5.43 -12.32 -1.94
N PHE A 26 -4.85 -11.17 -1.64
CA PHE A 26 -3.40 -10.99 -1.52
C PHE A 26 -3.05 -10.33 -0.19
N PHE A 27 -2.23 -11.01 0.61
CA PHE A 27 -1.60 -10.40 1.77
C PHE A 27 -0.41 -9.56 1.33
N VAL A 28 -0.41 -8.29 1.72
CA VAL A 28 0.64 -7.33 1.34
C VAL A 28 1.15 -6.70 2.62
N GLY A 29 2.44 -6.87 2.90
CA GLY A 29 3.10 -6.16 4.01
C GLY A 29 3.38 -4.69 3.66
N PRO A 30 3.97 -3.93 4.58
CA PRO A 30 4.41 -2.57 4.32
C PRO A 30 5.28 -2.48 3.07
N VAL A 31 4.94 -1.60 2.13
CA VAL A 31 5.61 -1.49 0.84
C VAL A 31 5.63 -0.06 0.32
N THR A 32 6.78 0.37 -0.22
CA THR A 32 6.93 1.64 -0.92
C THR A 32 7.13 1.41 -2.42
N PHE A 33 6.12 1.74 -3.20
CA PHE A 33 6.17 1.81 -4.66
C PHE A 33 6.81 3.14 -5.09
N LYS A 34 8.14 3.09 -5.26
CA LYS A 34 8.97 4.28 -5.49
C LYS A 34 9.20 4.58 -6.97
N GLY A 35 9.22 5.87 -7.31
CA GLY A 35 9.77 6.40 -8.54
C GLY A 35 11.23 6.89 -8.41
N PRO A 36 11.72 7.69 -9.38
CA PRO A 36 11.03 8.10 -10.59
C PRO A 36 10.89 6.96 -11.61
N CYS A 37 9.74 6.88 -12.27
CA CYS A 37 9.49 5.93 -13.36
C CYS A 37 9.77 6.55 -14.73
N LYS A 38 10.03 5.72 -15.76
CA LYS A 38 10.12 6.21 -17.15
C LYS A 38 8.79 6.81 -17.61
N THR A 39 7.70 6.15 -17.23
CA THR A 39 6.32 6.64 -17.28
C THR A 39 5.63 6.07 -16.06
N THR A 40 4.93 6.90 -15.27
CA THR A 40 4.23 6.43 -14.07
C THR A 40 3.21 5.35 -14.47
N PRO A 41 3.31 4.12 -13.94
CA PRO A 41 2.35 3.07 -14.27
C PRO A 41 0.94 3.44 -13.81
N LYS A 42 -0.08 3.01 -14.57
CA LYS A 42 -1.45 2.98 -14.06
C LYS A 42 -1.57 1.88 -13.04
N VAL A 43 -2.15 2.14 -11.89
CA VAL A 43 -2.43 1.11 -10.89
C VAL A 43 -3.87 0.66 -11.09
N GLU A 44 -4.08 -0.64 -11.26
CA GLU A 44 -5.41 -1.23 -11.39
C GLU A 44 -5.59 -2.35 -10.35
N ILE A 45 -6.51 -2.16 -9.41
CA ILE A 45 -6.79 -3.13 -8.34
C ILE A 45 -8.11 -3.84 -8.64
N ARG A 46 -8.04 -5.12 -8.98
CA ARG A 46 -9.23 -5.96 -9.24
C ARG A 46 -9.55 -6.97 -8.13
N GLY A 47 -8.54 -7.33 -7.34
CA GLY A 47 -8.66 -8.22 -6.19
C GLY A 47 -8.67 -7.48 -4.85
N THR A 48 -8.49 -8.25 -3.78
CA THR A 48 -8.44 -7.78 -2.40
C THR A 48 -6.99 -7.72 -1.93
N LEU A 49 -6.54 -6.55 -1.50
CA LEU A 49 -5.29 -6.38 -0.75
C LEU A 49 -5.62 -6.42 0.75
N LYS A 50 -4.91 -7.23 1.53
CA LYS A 50 -5.07 -7.35 2.98
C LYS A 50 -3.79 -6.96 3.71
N ALA A 51 -3.90 -6.02 4.64
CA ALA A 51 -2.78 -5.60 5.48
C ALA A 51 -2.41 -6.67 6.52
N PRO A 52 -1.20 -6.71 7.07
CA PRO A 52 -0.90 -7.57 8.21
C PRO A 52 -1.65 -7.10 9.45
N THR A 53 -2.22 -8.02 10.22
CA THR A 53 -2.80 -7.70 11.54
C THR A 53 -1.75 -7.60 12.64
N ASP A 54 -0.58 -8.23 12.44
CA ASP A 54 0.57 -8.14 13.33
C ASP A 54 1.31 -6.81 13.11
N LEU A 55 1.17 -5.89 14.06
CA LEU A 55 1.77 -4.56 14.00
C LEU A 55 3.30 -4.58 14.01
N SER A 56 3.94 -5.67 14.41
CA SER A 56 5.41 -5.80 14.33
C SER A 56 5.91 -5.75 12.87
N ALA A 57 5.06 -6.07 11.89
CA ALA A 57 5.37 -5.94 10.48
C ALA A 57 5.64 -4.48 10.05
N PHE A 58 5.14 -3.50 10.80
CA PHE A 58 5.24 -2.06 10.52
C PHE A 58 6.39 -1.36 11.25
N HIS A 59 7.34 -2.11 11.82
CA HIS A 59 8.43 -1.54 12.60
C HIS A 59 9.33 -0.61 11.77
N ASP A 60 9.77 -1.08 10.60
CA ASP A 60 10.71 -0.34 9.74
C ASP A 60 9.98 0.66 8.81
N ILE A 61 8.78 0.29 8.37
CA ILE A 61 7.95 1.08 7.47
C ILE A 61 6.57 1.25 8.13
N PRO A 62 6.27 2.45 8.67
CA PRO A 62 5.02 2.69 9.40
C PRO A 62 3.82 2.88 8.46
N THR A 63 4.02 2.84 7.14
CA THR A 63 2.96 3.01 6.15
C THR A 63 2.70 1.68 5.48
N TRP A 64 1.44 1.28 5.36
CA TRP A 64 1.11 0.02 4.68
C TRP A 64 1.45 0.03 3.19
N ILE A 65 0.89 0.97 2.42
CA ILE A 65 1.16 1.10 0.99
C ILE A 65 1.50 2.55 0.71
N GLU A 66 2.73 2.82 0.31
CA GLU A 66 3.21 4.15 -0.03
C GLU A 66 3.54 4.23 -1.53
N PHE A 67 2.98 5.23 -2.23
CA PHE A 67 3.43 5.61 -3.57
C PHE A 67 4.27 6.87 -3.47
N LYS A 68 5.54 6.80 -3.84
CA LYS A 68 6.52 7.85 -3.52
C LYS A 68 7.30 8.35 -4.73
N ASP A 69 7.52 9.65 -4.80
CA ASP A 69 8.31 10.33 -5.84
C ASP A 69 7.74 10.08 -7.27
N LEU A 70 6.40 10.17 -7.40
CA LEU A 70 5.67 9.97 -8.66
C LEU A 70 4.90 11.24 -9.06
N SER A 71 4.77 11.47 -10.37
CA SER A 71 3.88 12.48 -10.94
C SER A 71 2.75 11.81 -11.71
N ASN A 72 1.54 12.39 -11.68
CA ASN A 72 0.36 11.91 -12.41
C ASN A 72 0.00 10.45 -12.10
N LEU A 73 0.06 10.05 -10.82
CA LEU A 73 -0.37 8.73 -10.38
C LEU A 73 -1.87 8.56 -10.60
N ASP A 74 -2.25 7.48 -11.27
CA ASP A 74 -3.63 7.09 -11.54
C ASP A 74 -3.88 5.71 -10.91
N ILE A 75 -4.76 5.67 -9.90
CA ILE A 75 -5.15 4.43 -9.20
C ILE A 75 -6.63 4.20 -9.49
N THR A 76 -6.90 3.04 -10.07
CA THR A 76 -8.23 2.60 -10.47
C THR A 76 -8.53 1.22 -9.87
N GLY A 77 -9.81 0.84 -9.90
CA GLY A 77 -10.22 -0.51 -9.55
C GLY A 77 -11.42 -0.95 -10.39
N SER A 78 -11.64 -2.27 -10.44
CA SER A 78 -12.93 -2.80 -10.87
C SER A 78 -13.94 -2.70 -9.72
N GLY A 79 -15.23 -2.95 -9.99
CA GLY A 79 -16.26 -3.01 -8.93
C GLY A 79 -16.01 -4.06 -7.83
N THR A 80 -14.96 -4.88 -7.96
CA THR A 80 -14.52 -5.92 -7.02
C THR A 80 -13.20 -5.59 -6.32
N GLY A 81 -12.54 -4.48 -6.66
CA GLY A 81 -11.27 -4.10 -6.05
C GLY A 81 -11.46 -3.67 -4.60
N VAL A 82 -10.68 -4.26 -3.69
CA VAL A 82 -10.77 -3.98 -2.24
C VAL A 82 -9.38 -3.73 -1.67
N VAL A 83 -9.27 -2.71 -0.84
CA VAL A 83 -8.10 -2.42 -0.02
C VAL A 83 -8.54 -2.57 1.44
N ASP A 84 -8.25 -3.72 2.02
CA ASP A 84 -8.63 -4.12 3.38
C ASP A 84 -7.45 -3.90 4.33
N GLY A 85 -7.48 -2.78 5.04
CA GLY A 85 -6.44 -2.40 6.00
C GLY A 85 -6.41 -3.22 7.29
N GLN A 86 -7.39 -4.12 7.51
CA GLN A 86 -7.51 -4.93 8.73
C GLN A 86 -7.29 -4.13 10.04
N GLY A 87 -7.76 -2.88 10.08
CA GLY A 87 -7.40 -1.90 11.10
C GLY A 87 -7.89 -2.20 12.52
N GLU A 88 -8.81 -3.15 12.71
CA GLU A 88 -9.27 -3.54 14.05
C GLU A 88 -8.10 -3.92 14.98
N SER A 89 -7.07 -4.57 14.44
CA SER A 89 -5.89 -4.94 15.22
C SER A 89 -5.04 -3.73 15.64
N SER A 90 -5.18 -2.58 15.00
CA SER A 90 -4.43 -1.36 15.33
C SER A 90 -5.19 -0.43 16.28
N TRP A 91 -6.52 -0.42 16.25
CA TRP A 91 -7.35 0.52 17.03
C TRP A 91 -7.14 0.41 18.54
N ALA A 92 -6.94 -0.80 19.08
CA ALA A 92 -6.68 -1.01 20.51
C ALA A 92 -5.37 -0.36 20.98
N HIS A 93 -4.40 -0.17 20.08
CA HIS A 93 -3.11 0.44 20.38
C HIS A 93 -3.09 1.96 20.18
N GLY A 94 -4.17 2.55 19.65
CA GLY A 94 -4.35 3.99 19.48
C GLY A 94 -5.06 4.67 20.67
N GLN A 95 -5.42 3.92 21.71
CA GLN A 95 -6.06 4.50 22.88
C GLN A 95 -5.03 5.33 23.67
N CYS A 96 -5.20 6.65 23.65
CA CYS A 96 -4.54 7.54 24.58
C CYS A 96 -5.12 7.25 25.97
N GLU A 97 -4.64 6.19 26.63
CA GLU A 97 -4.98 5.91 28.01
C GLU A 97 -4.58 7.11 28.86
N ASN A 98 -5.55 7.92 29.31
CA ASN A 98 -5.56 8.83 30.48
C ASN A 98 -4.21 9.27 31.10
N SER A 99 -3.20 9.57 30.28
CA SER A 99 -1.82 9.78 30.71
C SER A 99 -1.31 11.06 30.09
N GLY A 100 -1.76 12.18 30.65
CA GLY A 100 -1.00 13.43 30.66
C GLY A 100 -0.40 13.92 29.33
N GLY A 101 -1.08 13.73 28.20
CA GLY A 101 -0.83 14.49 26.96
C GLY A 101 0.16 13.90 25.95
N LYS A 102 0.44 12.60 25.91
CA LYS A 102 1.21 11.99 24.81
C LYS A 102 0.46 10.84 24.13
N CYS A 103 -0.34 11.18 23.13
CA CYS A 103 -0.84 10.21 22.16
C CYS A 103 0.32 9.79 21.24
N LYS A 104 0.63 8.49 21.18
CA LYS A 104 1.51 7.96 20.14
C LYS A 104 0.66 7.72 18.89
N ASN A 105 1.01 8.38 17.80
CA ASN A 105 0.41 8.08 16.50
C ASN A 105 0.93 6.71 16.08
N ASN A 106 0.06 5.71 16.11
CA ASN A 106 0.37 4.40 15.57
C ASN A 106 0.17 4.38 14.06
N PRO A 107 0.90 3.51 13.35
CA PRO A 107 0.70 3.31 11.92
C PRO A 107 -0.76 2.94 11.66
N VAL A 108 -1.40 3.72 10.78
CA VAL A 108 -2.74 3.50 10.24
C VAL A 108 -2.60 2.91 8.85
#